data_AF-A0A7T5UKL6-F1
#
_entry.id   AF-A0A7T5UKL6-F1
#
_cell.length_a   1.000
_cell.length_b   1.000
_cell.length_c   1.000
_cell.angle_alpha   90.00
_cell.angle_beta   90.00
_cell.angle_gamma   90.00
#
_symmetry.space_group_name_H-M   'P 1'
#
loop_
_entity.id
_entity.type
_entity.pdbx_description
1 polymer ?
#
loop_
_entity_poly.entity_id
_entity_poly.type
_entity_poly.pdbx_seq_one_letter_code
_entity_poly.pdbx_strand_id
1 'polypeptide(L)'
;MKKTSFFPLFLLAIAFLYFFYPPFSAIANKVLYQSPCDTPKTYKIGIVDLRFQLPKSDFQERTKEAARIWNTALQKNLLLYDPQAILTVNLVYDQRQSLNTQINSLEGTLNSQKSSLDSEIAEYESLAKSFESKLSAFNTQVSYWNSQGGAPKDEYDKLKKEEEELKTQAQRINALAKKLNFSTQNYNTQVNTLNTTIRTFKNELQKKPEEGVYKPKEQKIDIFFDINHDELVHTLAHEFGHALDIDHIPNENAIMYPFTTQTIKPAAEEIAALQKICEKRFIGEIAFKNAVILTQELITKVKETK
;
A
#
# COMPACT_ATOMS: atom_id res chain seq x y z
N MET A 1 -3.07 1.80 80.32
CA MET A 1 -2.49 0.73 79.47
C MET A 1 -2.07 1.37 78.13
N LYS A 2 -0.77 1.56 77.87
CA LYS A 2 -0.28 2.05 76.58
C LYS A 2 -0.36 0.88 75.58
N LYS A 3 -1.21 0.98 74.55
CA LYS A 3 -1.19 0.04 73.42
C LYS A 3 0.16 0.20 72.71
N THR A 4 1.08 -0.73 72.91
CA THR A 4 2.29 -0.84 72.10
C THR A 4 1.86 -1.21 70.70
N SER A 5 1.98 -0.25 69.77
CA SER A 5 1.71 -0.50 68.36
C SER A 5 2.78 -1.45 67.83
N PHE A 6 2.40 -2.66 67.42
CA PHE A 6 3.29 -3.64 66.77
C PHE A 6 3.58 -3.30 65.29
N PHE A 7 2.93 -2.26 64.78
CA PHE A 7 3.03 -1.79 63.41
C PHE A 7 4.48 -1.47 62.94
N PRO A 8 5.32 -0.73 63.68
CA PRO A 8 6.70 -0.45 63.24
C PRO A 8 7.58 -1.70 63.17
N LEU A 9 7.35 -2.68 64.06
CA LEU A 9 8.08 -3.95 64.08
C LEU A 9 7.71 -4.83 62.87
N PHE A 10 6.45 -4.80 62.46
CA PHE A 10 5.97 -5.47 61.26
C PHE A 10 6.55 -4.85 59.98
N LEU A 11 6.61 -3.53 59.88
CA LEU A 11 7.23 -2.84 58.74
C LEU A 11 8.74 -3.13 58.65
N LEU A 12 9.44 -3.17 59.79
CA LEU A 12 10.86 -3.55 59.84
C LEU A 12 11.08 -5.00 59.39
N ALA A 13 10.19 -5.94 59.75
CA ALA A 13 10.27 -7.33 59.30
C ALA A 13 10.05 -7.47 57.79
N ILE A 14 9.10 -6.73 57.21
CA ILE A 14 8.87 -6.70 55.76
C ILE A 14 10.08 -6.09 55.03
N ALA A 15 10.62 -4.98 55.54
CA ALA A 15 11.82 -4.37 54.98
C ALA A 15 13.02 -5.33 55.05
N PHE A 16 13.21 -6.01 56.18
CA PHE A 16 14.27 -7.01 56.34
C PHE A 16 14.10 -8.16 55.33
N LEU A 17 12.89 -8.71 55.17
CA LEU A 17 12.62 -9.74 54.16
C LEU A 17 12.87 -9.23 52.72
N TYR A 18 12.55 -7.98 52.43
CA TYR A 18 12.79 -7.38 51.12
C TYR A 18 14.28 -7.19 50.81
N PHE A 19 15.09 -6.72 51.77
CA PHE A 19 16.52 -6.48 51.53
C PHE A 19 17.38 -7.75 51.63
N PHE A 20 17.01 -8.70 52.49
CA PHE A 20 17.87 -9.84 52.84
C PHE A 20 17.35 -11.20 52.32
N TYR A 21 16.16 -11.28 51.72
CA TYR A 21 15.62 -12.53 51.16
C TYR A 21 15.21 -12.37 49.68
N PRO A 22 16.10 -12.72 48.72
CA PRO A 22 15.88 -12.53 47.28
C PRO A 22 14.57 -13.10 46.71
N PRO A 23 14.04 -14.26 47.18
CA PRO A 23 12.75 -14.75 46.71
C PRO A 23 11.57 -13.84 47.09
N PHE A 24 11.60 -13.25 48.29
CA PHE A 24 10.54 -12.33 48.73
C PHE A 24 10.64 -11.00 47.99
N SER A 25 11.84 -10.47 47.74
CA SER A 25 12.00 -9.26 46.94
C SER A 25 11.62 -9.46 45.47
N ALA A 26 11.87 -10.64 44.88
CA ALA A 26 11.41 -10.97 43.53
C ALA A 26 9.88 -11.03 43.43
N ILE A 27 9.20 -11.64 44.41
CA ILE A 27 7.73 -11.68 44.48
C ILE A 27 7.17 -10.28 44.72
N ALA A 28 7.73 -9.55 45.70
CA ALA A 28 7.33 -8.18 46.00
C ALA A 28 7.51 -7.28 44.77
N ASN A 29 8.63 -7.37 44.06
CA ASN A 29 8.86 -6.57 42.85
C ASN A 29 7.92 -6.93 41.70
N LYS A 30 7.55 -8.21 41.54
CA LYS A 30 6.54 -8.62 40.56
C LYS A 30 5.15 -8.06 40.88
N VAL A 31 4.85 -7.88 42.17
CA VAL A 31 3.59 -7.31 42.65
C VAL A 31 3.62 -5.77 42.66
N LEU A 32 4.76 -5.15 42.90
CA LEU A 32 4.90 -3.69 43.07
C LEU A 32 5.29 -2.96 41.79
N TYR A 33 5.81 -3.65 40.78
CA TYR A 33 6.23 -3.07 39.51
C TYR A 33 5.50 -3.73 38.34
N GLN A 34 4.94 -2.90 37.47
CA GLN A 34 4.24 -3.33 36.26
C GLN A 34 4.79 -2.59 35.04
N SER A 35 4.83 -3.29 33.92
CA SER A 35 5.10 -2.72 32.60
C SER A 35 3.80 -2.63 31.80
N PRO A 36 3.58 -1.55 31.02
CA PRO A 36 2.51 -1.50 30.02
C PRO A 36 2.53 -2.70 29.07
N CYS A 37 3.71 -3.26 28.83
CA CYS A 37 3.94 -4.38 27.93
C CYS A 37 3.75 -5.76 28.60
N ASP A 38 3.40 -5.84 29.90
CA ASP A 38 3.14 -7.13 30.57
C ASP A 38 1.79 -7.74 30.16
N THR A 39 0.87 -6.91 29.66
CA THR A 39 -0.39 -7.35 29.05
C THR A 39 -0.31 -7.08 27.55
N PRO A 40 -0.38 -8.12 26.69
CA PRO A 40 -0.36 -7.92 25.25
C PRO A 40 -1.55 -7.06 24.80
N LYS A 41 -1.31 -6.15 23.86
CA LYS A 41 -2.38 -5.47 23.15
C LYS A 41 -2.95 -6.42 22.10
N THR A 42 -4.21 -6.81 22.28
CA THR A 42 -4.89 -7.71 21.36
C THR A 42 -5.57 -6.94 20.23
N TYR A 43 -5.61 -7.49 19.02
CA TYR A 43 -6.31 -6.91 17.87
C TYR A 43 -7.11 -7.96 17.08
N LYS A 44 -8.12 -7.50 16.32
CA LYS A 44 -8.89 -8.32 15.39
C LYS A 44 -8.91 -7.71 13.99
N ILE A 45 -9.28 -8.52 13.00
CA ILE A 45 -9.54 -8.03 11.63
C ILE A 45 -11.00 -7.63 11.50
N GLY A 46 -11.22 -6.34 11.21
CA GLY A 46 -12.54 -5.78 10.94
C GLY A 46 -12.95 -5.89 9.48
N ILE A 47 -13.28 -4.74 8.90
CA ILE A 47 -13.70 -4.60 7.50
C ILE A 47 -12.49 -4.83 6.60
N VAL A 48 -12.65 -5.71 5.61
CA VAL A 48 -11.71 -5.85 4.49
C VAL A 48 -12.53 -5.61 3.24
N ASP A 49 -12.33 -4.45 2.61
CA ASP A 49 -13.10 -4.09 1.44
C ASP A 49 -12.73 -4.98 0.24
N LEU A 50 -13.72 -5.67 -0.32
CA LEU A 50 -13.52 -6.64 -1.40
C LEU A 50 -12.95 -6.00 -2.67
N ARG A 51 -13.03 -4.68 -2.84
CA ARG A 51 -12.49 -3.95 -3.99
C ARG A 51 -10.96 -3.98 -4.05
N PHE A 52 -10.28 -4.28 -2.93
CA PHE A 52 -8.85 -4.57 -2.94
C PHE A 52 -8.50 -5.90 -3.61
N GLN A 53 -9.47 -6.80 -3.79
CA GLN A 53 -9.24 -8.17 -4.27
C GLN A 53 -8.24 -8.95 -3.39
N LEU A 54 -8.05 -8.53 -2.13
CA LEU A 54 -7.26 -9.20 -1.12
C LEU A 54 -8.17 -10.02 -0.19
N PRO A 55 -8.02 -11.35 -0.12
CA PRO A 55 -8.78 -12.16 0.80
C PRO A 55 -8.57 -11.73 2.25
N LYS A 56 -9.62 -11.79 3.07
CA LYS A 56 -9.53 -11.46 4.51
C LYS A 56 -8.50 -12.33 5.25
N SER A 57 -8.32 -13.59 4.85
CA SER A 57 -7.27 -14.47 5.37
C SER A 57 -5.88 -13.90 5.13
N ASP A 58 -5.63 -13.40 3.93
CA ASP A 58 -4.30 -12.94 3.51
C ASP A 58 -3.98 -11.61 4.19
N PHE A 59 -4.98 -10.73 4.32
CA PHE A 59 -4.85 -9.51 5.13
C PHE A 59 -4.57 -9.84 6.60
N GLN A 60 -5.25 -10.86 7.16
CA GLN A 60 -5.00 -11.31 8.52
C GLN A 60 -3.56 -11.83 8.71
N GLU A 61 -3.05 -12.65 7.79
CA GLU A 61 -1.69 -13.19 7.89
C GLU A 61 -0.62 -12.09 7.80
N ARG A 62 -0.82 -11.09 6.93
CA ARG A 62 0.05 -9.91 6.84
C ARG A 62 -0.01 -9.04 8.10
N THR A 63 -1.20 -8.91 8.71
CA THR A 63 -1.36 -8.23 9.99
C THR A 63 -0.63 -8.98 11.12
N LYS A 64 -0.70 -10.33 11.13
CA LYS A 64 0.09 -11.15 12.07
C LYS A 64 1.58 -11.00 11.85
N GLU A 65 2.02 -10.87 10.61
CA GLU A 65 3.41 -10.61 10.27
C GLU A 65 3.90 -9.27 10.81
N ALA A 66 3.16 -8.20 10.58
CA ALA A 66 3.44 -6.89 11.14
C ALA A 66 3.53 -6.91 12.68
N ALA A 67 2.61 -7.62 13.34
CA ALA A 67 2.67 -7.80 14.81
C ALA A 67 3.92 -8.61 15.25
N ARG A 68 4.31 -9.63 14.49
CA ARG A 68 5.50 -10.46 14.77
C ARG A 68 6.80 -9.66 14.72
N ILE A 69 6.87 -8.62 13.90
CA ILE A 69 8.04 -7.73 13.83
C ILE A 69 8.33 -7.11 15.21
N TRP A 70 7.32 -6.49 15.83
CA TRP A 70 7.46 -5.89 17.16
C TRP A 70 7.63 -6.93 18.27
N ASN A 71 6.92 -8.05 18.19
CA ASN A 71 7.05 -9.11 19.19
C ASN A 71 8.47 -9.69 19.23
N THR A 72 9.07 -9.89 18.06
CA THR A 72 10.44 -10.39 17.92
C THR A 72 11.45 -9.37 18.43
N ALA A 73 11.22 -8.08 18.21
CA ALA A 73 12.13 -7.00 18.61
C ALA A 73 12.48 -7.02 20.11
N LEU A 74 11.51 -7.35 20.98
CA LEU A 74 11.72 -7.48 22.42
C LEU A 74 11.62 -8.93 22.96
N GLN A 75 11.48 -9.92 22.07
CA GLN A 75 11.18 -11.31 22.44
C GLN A 75 10.00 -11.42 23.43
N LYS A 76 8.96 -10.62 23.21
CA LYS A 76 7.79 -10.50 24.08
C LYS A 76 6.52 -10.46 23.24
N ASN A 77 5.43 -11.05 23.74
CA ASN A 77 4.12 -10.94 23.11
C ASN A 77 3.54 -9.55 23.39
N LEU A 78 3.86 -8.57 22.55
CA LEU A 78 3.34 -7.21 22.64
C LEU A 78 1.99 -7.07 21.94
N LEU A 79 1.84 -7.73 20.79
CA LEU A 79 0.67 -7.69 19.93
C LEU A 79 0.19 -9.11 19.61
N LEU A 80 -1.07 -9.41 19.90
CA LEU A 80 -1.66 -10.74 19.66
C LEU A 80 -2.98 -10.65 18.91
N TYR A 81 -3.20 -11.55 17.96
CA TYR A 81 -4.49 -11.67 17.29
C TYR A 81 -5.50 -12.34 18.24
N ASP A 82 -6.65 -11.69 18.43
CA ASP A 82 -7.80 -12.21 19.16
C ASP A 82 -9.09 -11.75 18.47
N PRO A 83 -9.96 -12.64 17.97
CA PRO A 83 -11.21 -12.25 17.32
C PRO A 83 -12.17 -11.45 18.21
N GLN A 84 -12.01 -11.50 19.55
CA GLN A 84 -12.80 -10.74 20.52
C GLN A 84 -12.15 -9.40 20.91
N ALA A 85 -10.99 -9.07 20.35
CA ALA A 85 -10.31 -7.81 20.65
C ALA A 85 -11.15 -6.58 20.32
N ILE A 86 -10.86 -5.48 21.03
CA ILE A 86 -11.46 -4.16 20.78
C ILE A 86 -10.73 -3.45 19.64
N LEU A 87 -9.38 -3.47 19.65
CA LEU A 87 -8.57 -2.88 18.59
C LEU A 87 -8.86 -3.59 17.26
N THR A 88 -9.37 -2.84 16.30
CA THR A 88 -9.82 -3.38 15.02
C THR A 88 -8.94 -2.87 13.89
N VAL A 89 -8.36 -3.77 13.11
CA VAL A 89 -7.57 -3.45 11.90
C VAL A 89 -8.46 -3.61 10.67
N ASN A 90 -8.64 -2.54 9.90
CA ASN A 90 -9.47 -2.49 8.70
C ASN A 90 -8.63 -2.22 7.46
N LEU A 91 -9.11 -2.71 6.32
CA LEU A 91 -8.63 -2.35 4.99
C LEU A 91 -9.76 -1.60 4.26
N VAL A 92 -9.60 -0.28 4.13
CA VAL A 92 -10.65 0.65 3.74
C VAL A 92 -10.37 1.22 2.36
N TYR A 93 -11.22 0.88 1.39
CA TYR A 93 -11.01 1.28 0.00
C TYR A 93 -11.56 2.69 -0.23
N ASP A 94 -10.65 3.65 -0.32
CA ASP A 94 -10.99 5.05 -0.53
C ASP A 94 -10.64 5.53 -1.96
N GLN A 95 -10.75 6.84 -2.16
CA GLN A 95 -10.48 7.46 -3.47
C GLN A 95 -9.02 7.26 -3.92
N ARG A 96 -8.05 7.19 -3.01
CA ARG A 96 -6.63 7.04 -3.36
C ARG A 96 -6.37 5.66 -3.93
N GLN A 97 -6.84 4.60 -3.26
CA GLN A 97 -6.76 3.24 -3.81
C GLN A 97 -7.57 3.11 -5.11
N SER A 98 -8.73 3.77 -5.20
CA SER A 98 -9.53 3.78 -6.43
C SER A 98 -8.76 4.34 -7.62
N LEU A 99 -8.09 5.48 -7.43
CA LEU A 99 -7.29 6.11 -8.47
C LEU A 99 -6.06 5.27 -8.81
N ASN A 100 -5.38 4.69 -7.81
CA ASN A 100 -4.25 3.78 -8.03
C ASN A 100 -4.65 2.55 -8.85
N THR A 101 -5.80 1.94 -8.52
CA THR A 101 -6.35 0.80 -9.29
C THR A 101 -6.66 1.19 -10.74
N GLN A 102 -7.25 2.37 -10.95
CA GLN A 102 -7.55 2.89 -12.29
C GLN A 102 -6.27 3.17 -13.09
N ILE A 103 -5.24 3.74 -12.46
CA ILE A 103 -3.93 3.98 -13.08
C ILE A 103 -3.35 2.66 -13.58
N ASN A 104 -3.23 1.65 -12.70
CA ASN A 104 -2.67 0.35 -13.05
C ASN A 104 -3.45 -0.34 -14.20
N SER A 105 -4.79 -0.23 -14.18
CA SER A 105 -5.64 -0.78 -15.24
C SER A 105 -5.45 -0.06 -16.58
N LEU A 106 -5.38 1.27 -16.57
CA LEU A 106 -5.15 2.08 -17.77
C LEU A 106 -3.75 1.84 -18.34
N GLU A 107 -2.71 1.75 -17.50
CA GLU A 107 -1.35 1.43 -17.93
C GLU A 107 -1.27 0.05 -18.58
N GLY A 108 -1.87 -0.98 -17.98
CA GLY A 108 -1.92 -2.33 -18.57
C GLY A 108 -2.64 -2.35 -19.92
N THR A 109 -3.74 -1.60 -20.04
CA THR A 109 -4.51 -1.48 -21.28
C THR A 109 -3.71 -0.76 -22.36
N LEU A 110 -3.07 0.37 -22.02
CA LEU A 110 -2.24 1.15 -22.93
C LEU A 110 -1.02 0.36 -23.40
N ASN A 111 -0.35 -0.37 -22.52
CA ASN A 111 0.77 -1.24 -22.90
C ASN A 111 0.34 -2.29 -23.94
N SER A 112 -0.80 -2.95 -23.70
CA SER A 112 -1.34 -3.95 -24.63
C SER A 112 -1.74 -3.32 -25.98
N GLN A 113 -2.41 -2.16 -25.95
CA GLN A 113 -2.80 -1.43 -27.17
C GLN A 113 -1.59 -0.94 -27.95
N LYS A 114 -0.54 -0.46 -27.26
CA LYS A 114 0.70 -0.03 -27.89
C LYS A 114 1.35 -1.18 -28.64
N SER A 115 1.49 -2.35 -28.03
CA SER A 115 2.05 -3.53 -28.71
C SER A 115 1.21 -3.94 -29.93
N SER A 116 -0.12 -3.87 -29.84
CA SER A 116 -1.00 -4.15 -30.98
C SER A 116 -0.84 -3.12 -32.10
N LEU A 117 -0.77 -1.82 -31.77
CA LEU A 117 -0.55 -0.74 -32.73
C LEU A 117 0.79 -0.87 -33.44
N ASP A 118 1.86 -1.13 -32.69
CA ASP A 118 3.21 -1.31 -33.24
C ASP A 118 3.23 -2.46 -34.28
N SER A 119 2.51 -3.57 -34.00
CA SER A 119 2.34 -4.68 -34.96
C SER A 119 1.51 -4.30 -36.19
N GLU A 120 0.40 -3.59 -36.02
CA GLU A 120 -0.46 -3.17 -37.13
C GLU A 120 0.25 -2.14 -38.03
N ILE A 121 1.07 -1.26 -37.46
CA ILE A 121 1.90 -0.30 -38.19
C ILE A 121 2.94 -1.05 -39.03
N ALA A 122 3.62 -2.05 -38.47
CA ALA A 122 4.58 -2.85 -39.22
C ALA A 122 3.94 -3.62 -40.39
N GLU A 123 2.72 -4.17 -40.21
CA GLU A 123 1.96 -4.77 -41.31
C GLU A 123 1.64 -3.73 -42.39
N TYR A 124 1.15 -2.56 -42.00
CA TYR A 124 0.85 -1.48 -42.92
C TYR A 124 2.07 -1.05 -43.73
N GLU A 125 3.21 -0.82 -43.09
CA GLU A 125 4.46 -0.43 -43.77
C GLU A 125 4.94 -1.50 -44.76
N SER A 126 4.85 -2.77 -44.38
CA SER A 126 5.19 -3.90 -45.24
C SER A 126 4.28 -3.98 -46.47
N LEU A 127 2.96 -3.85 -46.28
CA LEU A 127 1.99 -3.85 -47.37
C LEU A 127 2.17 -2.65 -48.29
N ALA A 128 2.39 -1.45 -47.74
CA ALA A 128 2.63 -0.24 -48.51
C ALA A 128 3.88 -0.37 -49.40
N LYS A 129 4.99 -0.87 -48.84
CA LYS A 129 6.23 -1.11 -49.59
C LYS A 129 6.05 -2.16 -50.69
N SER A 130 5.32 -3.25 -50.40
CA SER A 130 5.01 -4.29 -51.39
C SER A 130 4.16 -3.73 -52.54
N PHE A 131 3.14 -2.95 -52.20
CA PHE A 131 2.26 -2.31 -53.17
C PHE A 131 3.04 -1.32 -54.06
N GLU A 132 3.88 -0.46 -53.48
CA GLU A 132 4.71 0.49 -54.25
C GLU A 132 5.63 -0.24 -55.24
N SER A 133 6.24 -1.34 -54.81
CA SER A 133 7.10 -2.18 -55.67
C SER A 133 6.32 -2.77 -56.84
N LYS A 134 5.13 -3.33 -56.58
CA LYS A 134 4.28 -3.92 -57.63
C LYS A 134 3.72 -2.86 -58.58
N LEU A 135 3.30 -1.72 -58.06
CA LEU A 135 2.81 -0.60 -58.86
C LEU A 135 3.89 -0.07 -59.80
N SER A 136 5.14 0.04 -59.32
CA SER A 136 6.28 0.42 -60.16
C SER A 136 6.55 -0.59 -61.28
N ALA A 137 6.49 -1.89 -60.97
CA ALA A 137 6.66 -2.95 -61.96
C ALA A 137 5.55 -2.92 -63.02
N PHE A 138 4.29 -2.82 -62.59
CA PHE A 138 3.12 -2.67 -63.45
C PHE A 138 3.25 -1.44 -64.38
N ASN A 139 3.58 -0.27 -63.83
CA ASN A 139 3.78 0.96 -64.61
C ASN A 139 4.90 0.83 -65.65
N THR A 140 5.95 0.07 -65.34
CA THR A 140 7.05 -0.22 -66.28
C THR A 140 6.54 -1.08 -67.44
N GLN A 141 5.76 -2.13 -67.16
CA GLN A 141 5.18 -2.99 -68.19
C GLN A 141 4.20 -2.23 -69.09
N VAL A 142 3.31 -1.42 -68.50
CA VAL A 142 2.38 -0.56 -69.25
C VAL A 142 3.14 0.40 -70.16
N SER A 143 4.20 1.04 -69.66
CA SER A 143 5.03 1.97 -70.44
C SER A 143 5.74 1.26 -71.61
N TYR A 144 6.26 0.06 -71.37
CA TYR A 144 6.87 -0.77 -72.41
C TYR A 144 5.87 -1.04 -73.55
N TRP A 145 4.68 -1.56 -73.24
CA TRP A 145 3.69 -1.87 -74.27
C TRP A 145 3.15 -0.64 -74.99
N ASN A 146 2.96 0.48 -74.28
CA ASN A 146 2.59 1.75 -74.91
C ASN A 146 3.63 2.22 -75.92
N SER A 147 4.93 2.01 -75.65
CA SER A 147 6.01 2.34 -76.59
C SER A 147 6.02 1.47 -77.85
N GLN A 148 5.44 0.26 -77.78
CA GLN A 148 5.31 -0.67 -78.90
C GLN A 148 4.03 -0.44 -79.73
N GLY A 149 3.24 0.59 -79.42
CA GLY A 149 1.97 0.88 -80.07
C GLY A 149 0.77 0.11 -79.50
N GLY A 150 0.96 -0.59 -78.37
CA GLY A 150 -0.08 -1.36 -77.68
C GLY A 150 0.35 -2.78 -77.33
N ALA A 151 -0.27 -3.36 -76.31
CA ALA A 151 -0.05 -4.75 -75.93
C ALA A 151 -0.89 -5.71 -76.81
N PRO A 152 -0.36 -6.91 -77.14
CA PRO A 152 -1.16 -8.03 -77.63
C PRO A 152 -2.32 -8.36 -76.67
N LYS A 153 -3.38 -8.97 -77.19
CA LYS A 153 -4.62 -9.19 -76.42
C LYS A 153 -4.40 -9.96 -75.12
N ASP A 154 -3.60 -11.01 -75.14
CA ASP A 154 -3.26 -11.83 -73.98
C ASP A 154 -2.47 -11.06 -72.91
N GLU A 155 -1.51 -10.24 -73.33
CA GLU A 155 -0.73 -9.38 -72.42
C GLU A 155 -1.58 -8.24 -71.86
N TYR A 156 -2.48 -7.66 -72.66
CA TYR A 156 -3.46 -6.68 -72.20
C TYR A 156 -4.40 -7.28 -71.14
N ASP A 157 -4.92 -8.48 -71.38
CA ASP A 157 -5.82 -9.16 -70.45
C ASP A 157 -5.11 -9.49 -69.11
N LYS A 158 -3.81 -9.84 -69.15
CA LYS A 158 -2.98 -10.01 -67.93
C LYS A 158 -2.79 -8.69 -67.17
N LEU A 159 -2.42 -7.61 -67.86
CA LEU A 159 -2.26 -6.29 -67.24
C LEU A 159 -3.56 -5.80 -66.62
N LYS A 160 -4.70 -6.03 -67.27
CA LYS A 160 -6.01 -5.70 -66.70
C LYS A 160 -6.31 -6.46 -65.41
N LYS A 161 -5.91 -7.73 -65.32
CA LYS A 161 -6.06 -8.50 -64.08
C LYS A 161 -5.15 -7.96 -62.98
N GLU A 162 -3.90 -7.65 -63.30
CA GLU A 162 -2.95 -7.06 -62.34
C GLU A 162 -3.40 -5.68 -61.84
N GLU A 163 -3.98 -4.85 -62.71
CA GLU A 163 -4.58 -3.57 -62.34
C GLU A 163 -5.67 -3.73 -61.27
N GLU A 164 -6.60 -4.68 -61.44
CA GLU A 164 -7.67 -4.93 -60.46
C GLU A 164 -7.12 -5.53 -59.14
N GLU A 165 -6.06 -6.36 -59.21
CA GLU A 165 -5.37 -6.86 -58.02
C GLU A 165 -4.65 -5.74 -57.24
N LEU A 166 -4.01 -4.80 -57.95
CA LEU A 166 -3.39 -3.61 -57.35
C LEU A 166 -4.42 -2.68 -56.73
N LYS A 167 -5.55 -2.45 -57.40
CA LYS A 167 -6.66 -1.65 -56.88
C LYS A 167 -7.24 -2.25 -55.60
N THR A 168 -7.40 -3.58 -55.56
CA THR A 168 -7.84 -4.29 -54.34
C THR A 168 -6.83 -4.14 -53.21
N GLN A 169 -5.53 -4.26 -53.50
CA GLN A 169 -4.46 -4.04 -52.52
C GLN A 169 -4.47 -2.60 -51.99
N ALA A 170 -4.61 -1.60 -52.86
CA ALA A 170 -4.71 -0.19 -52.48
C ALA A 170 -5.92 0.08 -51.56
N GLN A 171 -7.08 -0.52 -51.86
CA GLN A 171 -8.26 -0.44 -51.00
C GLN A 171 -8.01 -1.04 -49.62
N ARG A 172 -7.36 -2.21 -49.54
CA ARG A 172 -6.99 -2.84 -48.25
C ARG A 172 -6.03 -1.96 -47.45
N ILE A 173 -4.99 -1.42 -48.07
CA ILE A 173 -4.01 -0.53 -47.41
C ILE A 173 -4.70 0.73 -46.88
N ASN A 174 -5.57 1.35 -47.69
CA ASN A 174 -6.34 2.52 -47.28
C ASN A 174 -7.30 2.21 -46.11
N ALA A 175 -7.91 1.02 -46.09
CA ALA A 175 -8.76 0.59 -44.98
C ALA A 175 -7.94 0.39 -43.69
N LEU A 176 -6.75 -0.23 -43.80
CA LEU A 176 -5.84 -0.41 -42.67
C LEU A 176 -5.34 0.94 -42.14
N ALA A 177 -4.99 1.89 -43.01
CA ALA A 177 -4.60 3.24 -42.61
C ALA A 177 -5.70 3.97 -41.83
N LYS A 178 -6.95 3.86 -42.27
CA LYS A 178 -8.11 4.43 -41.54
C LYS A 178 -8.29 3.79 -40.17
N LYS A 179 -8.18 2.45 -40.08
CA LYS A 179 -8.24 1.72 -38.82
C LYS A 179 -7.12 2.17 -37.87
N LEU A 180 -5.88 2.22 -38.35
CA LEU A 180 -4.73 2.67 -37.57
C LEU A 180 -4.92 4.10 -37.03
N ASN A 181 -5.42 5.02 -37.84
CA ASN A 181 -5.70 6.38 -37.41
C ASN A 181 -6.74 6.42 -36.27
N PHE A 182 -7.85 5.66 -36.40
CA PHE A 182 -8.85 5.57 -35.34
C PHE A 182 -8.28 4.95 -34.06
N SER A 183 -7.55 3.84 -34.18
CA SER A 183 -6.91 3.17 -33.04
C SER A 183 -5.91 4.10 -32.33
N THR A 184 -5.14 4.90 -33.09
CA THR A 184 -4.19 5.88 -32.56
C THR A 184 -4.91 7.02 -31.82
N GLN A 185 -6.02 7.52 -32.36
CA GLN A 185 -6.84 8.53 -31.68
C GLN A 185 -7.43 8.01 -30.35
N ASN A 186 -7.91 6.76 -30.35
CA ASN A 186 -8.41 6.12 -29.14
C ASN A 186 -7.31 5.88 -28.10
N TYR A 187 -6.11 5.46 -28.54
CA TYR A 187 -4.94 5.34 -27.68
C TYR A 187 -4.57 6.68 -27.04
N ASN A 188 -4.47 7.75 -27.84
CA ASN A 188 -4.14 9.10 -27.34
C ASN A 188 -5.18 9.62 -26.34
N THR A 189 -6.46 9.30 -26.54
CA THR A 189 -7.54 9.67 -25.60
C THR A 189 -7.38 8.96 -24.26
N GLN A 190 -7.01 7.67 -24.26
CA GLN A 190 -6.74 6.94 -23.02
C GLN A 190 -5.46 7.41 -22.32
N VAL A 191 -4.41 7.80 -23.07
CA VAL A 191 -3.22 8.46 -22.50
C VAL A 191 -3.60 9.76 -21.78
N ASN A 192 -4.47 10.59 -22.38
CA ASN A 192 -4.96 11.81 -21.73
C ASN A 192 -5.79 11.52 -20.46
N THR A 193 -6.54 10.42 -20.48
CA THR A 193 -7.29 9.95 -19.31
C THR A 193 -6.35 9.53 -18.20
N LEU A 194 -5.35 8.69 -18.50
CA LEU A 194 -4.30 8.28 -17.55
C LEU A 194 -3.60 9.49 -16.94
N ASN A 195 -3.14 10.44 -17.77
CA ASN A 195 -2.49 11.66 -17.31
C ASN A 195 -3.38 12.48 -16.36
N THR A 196 -4.68 12.51 -16.61
CA THR A 196 -5.65 13.19 -15.73
C THR A 196 -5.84 12.44 -14.42
N THR A 197 -6.01 11.12 -14.47
CA THR A 197 -6.11 10.27 -13.28
C THR A 197 -4.87 10.38 -12.38
N ILE A 198 -3.66 10.38 -12.96
CA ILE A 198 -2.40 10.59 -12.22
C ILE A 198 -2.38 11.95 -11.52
N ARG A 199 -2.82 13.03 -12.19
CA ARG A 199 -2.89 14.36 -11.56
C ARG A 199 -3.88 14.37 -10.40
N THR A 200 -5.06 13.76 -10.58
CA THR A 200 -6.05 13.65 -9.50
C THR A 200 -5.50 12.82 -8.34
N PHE A 201 -4.81 11.71 -8.62
CA PHE A 201 -4.17 10.88 -7.61
C PHE A 201 -3.14 11.66 -6.79
N LYS A 202 -2.23 12.40 -7.46
CA LYS A 202 -1.25 13.27 -6.80
C LYS A 202 -1.91 14.33 -5.92
N ASN A 203 -3.00 14.94 -6.38
CA ASN A 203 -3.75 15.93 -5.59
C ASN A 203 -4.42 15.31 -4.36
N GLU A 204 -4.92 14.07 -4.46
CA GLU A 204 -5.51 13.38 -3.30
C GLU A 204 -4.44 12.96 -2.28
N LEU A 205 -3.27 12.51 -2.73
CA LEU A 205 -2.13 12.23 -1.84
C LEU A 205 -1.63 13.47 -1.10
N GLN A 206 -1.69 14.66 -1.70
CA GLN A 206 -1.34 15.90 -0.99
C GLN A 206 -2.30 16.24 0.16
N LYS A 207 -3.58 15.87 0.03
CA LYS A 207 -4.60 16.12 1.07
C LYS A 207 -4.58 15.05 2.16
N LYS A 208 -4.28 13.82 1.77
CA LYS A 208 -4.30 12.62 2.60
C LYS A 208 -3.07 11.78 2.27
N PRO A 209 -1.89 12.15 2.78
CA PRO A 209 -0.64 11.43 2.50
C PRO A 209 -0.56 10.08 3.21
N GLU A 210 -1.36 9.86 4.26
CA GLU A 210 -1.23 8.73 5.16
C GLU A 210 -1.69 7.39 4.55
N GLU A 211 -0.82 6.39 4.52
CA GLU A 211 -1.18 5.06 3.99
C GLU A 211 -2.00 4.23 4.96
N GLY A 212 -1.83 4.49 6.25
CA GLY A 212 -2.60 3.96 7.37
C GLY A 212 -2.79 5.02 8.45
N VAL A 213 -3.74 4.79 9.36
CA VAL A 213 -3.91 5.61 10.57
C VAL A 213 -4.40 4.76 11.73
N TYR A 214 -3.65 4.81 12.83
CA TYR A 214 -4.09 4.41 14.16
C TYR A 214 -4.92 5.53 14.82
N LYS A 215 -6.16 5.18 15.18
CA LYS A 215 -7.15 6.06 15.83
C LYS A 215 -7.36 5.57 17.27
N PRO A 216 -6.58 6.05 18.27
CA PRO A 216 -6.60 5.51 19.62
C PRO A 216 -7.96 5.64 20.32
N LYS A 217 -8.70 6.75 20.07
CA LYS A 217 -10.04 6.99 20.63
C LYS A 217 -11.09 6.00 20.13
N GLU A 218 -10.93 5.53 18.90
CA GLU A 218 -11.85 4.58 18.27
C GLU A 218 -11.38 3.13 18.41
N GLN A 219 -10.15 2.90 18.89
CA GLN A 219 -9.48 1.60 18.89
C GLN A 219 -9.49 0.98 17.48
N LYS A 220 -9.06 1.75 16.48
CA LYS A 220 -8.99 1.30 15.09
C LYS A 220 -7.64 1.57 14.47
N ILE A 221 -7.26 0.73 13.53
CA ILE A 221 -6.23 0.97 12.53
C ILE A 221 -6.95 0.86 11.18
N ASP A 222 -6.94 1.92 10.40
CA ASP A 222 -7.48 1.90 9.03
C ASP A 222 -6.30 1.97 8.05
N ILE A 223 -6.18 0.95 7.20
CA ILE A 223 -5.21 0.90 6.11
C ILE A 223 -5.92 1.25 4.80
N PHE A 224 -5.31 2.12 3.99
CA PHE A 224 -5.94 2.66 2.79
C PHE A 224 -5.32 2.15 1.48
N PHE A 225 -4.13 1.57 1.53
CA PHE A 225 -3.41 1.08 0.35
C PHE A 225 -3.04 -0.40 0.47
N ASP A 226 -3.06 -1.08 -0.67
CA ASP A 226 -2.45 -2.39 -0.88
C ASP A 226 -1.73 -2.33 -2.22
N ILE A 227 -0.41 -2.15 -2.16
CA ILE A 227 0.46 -1.97 -3.33
C ILE A 227 1.24 -3.25 -3.59
N ASN A 228 1.94 -3.74 -2.57
CA ASN A 228 2.63 -5.02 -2.58
C ASN A 228 2.71 -5.59 -1.15
N HIS A 229 3.33 -6.76 -1.02
CA HIS A 229 3.41 -7.44 0.26
C HIS A 229 4.22 -6.71 1.33
N ASP A 230 5.45 -6.32 1.02
CA ASP A 230 6.34 -5.70 1.99
C ASP A 230 5.83 -4.32 2.42
N GLU A 231 5.25 -3.57 1.48
CA GLU A 231 4.67 -2.25 1.76
C GLU A 231 3.44 -2.34 2.66
N LEU A 232 2.52 -3.28 2.40
CA LEU A 232 1.37 -3.50 3.29
C LEU A 232 1.81 -3.95 4.69
N VAL A 233 2.80 -4.85 4.78
CA VAL A 233 3.36 -5.29 6.07
C VAL A 233 4.04 -4.12 6.79
N HIS A 234 4.77 -3.27 6.06
CA HIS A 234 5.39 -2.06 6.60
C HIS A 234 4.35 -1.09 7.17
N THR A 235 3.31 -0.72 6.40
CA THR A 235 2.25 0.19 6.88
C THR A 235 1.54 -0.38 8.11
N LEU A 236 1.21 -1.69 8.10
CA LEU A 236 0.63 -2.36 9.27
C LEU A 236 1.57 -2.32 10.48
N ALA A 237 2.87 -2.52 10.28
CA ALA A 237 3.86 -2.47 11.35
C ALA A 237 4.02 -1.04 11.90
N HIS A 238 3.99 -0.03 11.03
CA HIS A 238 4.02 1.39 11.41
C HIS A 238 2.84 1.74 12.32
N GLU A 239 1.61 1.40 11.91
CA GLU A 239 0.41 1.67 12.71
C GLU A 239 0.40 0.88 14.03
N PHE A 240 0.98 -0.32 14.03
CA PHE A 240 1.21 -1.06 15.27
C PHE A 240 2.26 -0.42 16.19
N GLY A 241 3.29 0.23 15.64
CA GLY A 241 4.23 1.01 16.42
C GLY A 241 3.53 2.17 17.14
N HIS A 242 2.64 2.89 16.46
CA HIS A 242 1.77 3.87 17.10
C HIS A 242 0.83 3.25 18.15
N ALA A 243 0.28 2.06 17.88
CA ALA A 243 -0.54 1.34 18.86
C ALA A 243 0.25 0.89 20.10
N LEU A 244 1.58 0.80 20.00
CA LEU A 244 2.54 0.54 21.08
C LEU A 244 3.12 1.84 21.68
N ASP A 245 2.55 3.01 21.37
CA ASP A 245 2.97 4.33 21.83
C ASP A 245 4.36 4.77 21.34
N ILE A 246 4.82 4.26 20.19
CA ILE A 246 6.02 4.74 19.51
C ILE A 246 5.65 5.94 18.62
N ASP A 247 6.33 7.06 18.84
CA ASP A 247 6.24 8.25 17.99
C ASP A 247 7.08 8.10 16.71
N HIS A 248 6.86 8.99 15.74
CA HIS A 248 7.70 9.05 14.55
C HIS A 248 9.18 9.27 14.89
N ILE A 249 10.05 8.56 14.20
CA ILE A 249 11.50 8.68 14.31
C ILE A 249 12.06 9.20 12.98
N PRO A 250 12.84 10.30 12.96
CA PRO A 250 13.37 10.89 11.72
C PRO A 250 14.58 10.10 11.19
N ASN A 251 14.39 8.81 10.93
CA ASN A 251 15.36 7.89 10.34
C ASN A 251 14.68 7.15 9.19
N GLU A 252 15.15 7.35 7.96
CA GLU A 252 14.61 6.72 6.74
C GLU A 252 14.68 5.19 6.76
N ASN A 253 15.49 4.60 7.64
CA ASN A 253 15.62 3.16 7.85
C ASN A 253 14.81 2.66 9.05
N ALA A 254 13.95 3.48 9.65
CA ALA A 254 13.04 3.08 10.71
C ALA A 254 11.66 2.73 10.14
N ILE A 255 10.96 1.79 10.78
CA ILE A 255 9.54 1.53 10.45
C ILE A 255 8.72 2.80 10.73
N MET A 256 8.99 3.48 11.84
CA MET A 256 8.31 4.70 12.29
C MET A 256 8.79 5.99 11.57
N TYR A 257 9.41 5.89 10.40
CA TYR A 257 9.71 7.06 9.58
C TYR A 257 8.40 7.71 9.10
N PRO A 258 8.21 9.04 9.22
CA PRO A 258 6.94 9.70 8.87
C PRO A 258 6.61 9.75 7.37
N PHE A 259 7.48 9.24 6.50
CA PHE A 259 7.26 9.18 5.06
C PHE A 259 7.33 7.73 4.58
N THR A 260 6.72 7.44 3.43
CA THR A 260 6.66 6.09 2.84
C THR A 260 8.05 5.46 2.72
N THR A 261 8.20 4.25 3.27
CA THR A 261 9.36 3.36 3.07
C THR A 261 8.86 1.93 2.92
N GLN A 262 9.78 0.98 2.73
CA GLN A 262 9.46 -0.46 2.73
C GLN A 262 10.24 -1.20 3.82
N THR A 263 10.75 -0.49 4.82
CA THR A 263 11.59 -1.08 5.85
C THR A 263 10.74 -1.91 6.81
N ILE A 264 10.94 -3.22 6.86
CA ILE A 264 10.20 -4.13 7.76
C ILE A 264 11.02 -4.58 8.98
N LYS A 265 12.18 -3.95 9.19
CA LYS A 265 13.08 -4.26 10.31
C LYS A 265 13.16 -3.04 11.24
N PRO A 266 12.84 -3.18 12.54
CA PRO A 266 12.97 -2.08 13.48
C PRO A 266 14.42 -1.62 13.58
N ALA A 267 14.63 -0.31 13.51
CA ALA A 267 15.88 0.36 13.78
C ALA A 267 16.22 0.31 15.28
N ALA A 268 17.48 0.57 15.62
CA ALA A 268 17.95 0.50 17.00
C ALA A 268 17.23 1.52 17.91
N GLU A 269 16.90 2.70 17.36
CA GLU A 269 16.18 3.77 18.05
C GLU A 269 14.74 3.36 18.37
N GLU A 270 14.09 2.61 17.49
CA GLU A 270 12.73 2.08 17.70
C GLU A 270 12.72 1.02 18.81
N ILE A 271 13.71 0.13 18.80
CA ILE A 271 13.90 -0.87 19.85
C ILE A 271 14.15 -0.17 21.19
N ALA A 272 15.01 0.86 21.22
CA ALA A 272 15.29 1.63 22.43
C ALA A 272 14.05 2.39 22.95
N ALA A 273 13.28 3.00 22.05
CA ALA A 273 12.02 3.66 22.39
C ALA A 273 11.02 2.66 22.99
N LEU A 274 10.86 1.49 22.35
CA LEU A 274 9.98 0.43 22.81
C LEU A 274 10.43 -0.17 24.15
N GLN A 275 11.74 -0.35 24.37
CA GLN A 275 12.29 -0.76 25.67
C GLN A 275 11.91 0.23 26.77
N LYS A 276 12.05 1.53 26.51
CA LYS A 276 11.68 2.61 27.45
C LYS A 276 10.19 2.65 27.75
N ILE A 277 9.35 2.41 26.75
CA ILE A 277 7.89 2.30 26.92
C ILE A 277 7.56 1.08 27.81
N CYS A 278 8.25 -0.02 27.57
CA CYS A 278 8.08 -1.27 28.31
C CYS A 278 8.81 -1.30 29.67
N GLU A 279 9.43 -0.22 30.14
CA GLU A 279 10.07 -0.19 31.46
C GLU A 279 9.06 -0.47 32.58
N LYS A 280 9.50 -1.27 33.55
CA LYS A 280 8.73 -1.55 34.75
C LYS A 280 8.70 -0.32 35.65
N ARG A 281 7.51 0.12 36.03
CA ARG A 281 7.30 1.27 36.92
C ARG A 281 6.58 0.84 38.18
N PHE A 282 6.85 1.56 39.27
CA PHE A 282 6.20 1.30 40.55
C PHE A 282 4.70 1.60 40.43
N ILE A 283 3.85 0.68 40.89
CA ILE A 283 2.39 0.81 40.75
C ILE A 283 1.85 2.08 41.41
N GLY A 284 2.46 2.52 42.51
CA GLY A 284 2.08 3.77 43.17
C GLY A 284 2.28 5.01 42.29
N GLU A 285 3.33 5.03 41.45
CA GLU A 285 3.56 6.12 40.50
C GLU A 285 2.51 6.11 39.38
N ILE A 286 2.16 4.92 38.88
CA ILE A 286 1.12 4.74 37.85
C ILE A 286 -0.23 5.20 38.39
N ALA A 287 -0.61 4.76 39.59
CA ALA A 287 -1.87 5.12 40.23
C ALA A 287 -1.97 6.63 40.51
N PHE A 288 -0.89 7.24 40.99
CA PHE A 288 -0.82 8.68 41.21
C PHE A 288 -0.97 9.47 39.91
N LYS A 289 -0.25 9.08 38.85
CA LYS A 289 -0.33 9.75 37.54
C LYS A 289 -1.73 9.66 36.94
N ASN A 290 -2.38 8.51 37.02
CA ASN A 290 -3.75 8.32 36.53
C ASN A 290 -4.77 9.18 37.31
N ALA A 291 -4.60 9.32 38.63
CA ALA A 291 -5.45 10.18 39.45
C ALA A 291 -5.29 11.68 39.07
N VAL A 292 -4.07 12.11 38.75
CA VAL A 292 -3.80 13.49 38.26
C VAL A 292 -4.46 13.74 36.90
N ILE A 293 -4.40 12.78 35.97
CA ILE A 293 -5.02 12.90 34.64
C ILE A 293 -6.55 12.99 34.77
N LEU A 294 -7.17 12.07 35.53
CA LEU A 294 -8.62 12.07 35.78
C LEU A 294 -9.10 13.38 36.41
N THR A 295 -8.33 13.95 37.35
CA THR A 295 -8.68 15.23 37.96
C THR A 295 -8.55 16.39 36.98
N GLN A 296 -7.55 16.41 36.09
CA GLN A 296 -7.43 17.41 35.02
C GLN A 296 -8.57 17.31 33.99
N GLU A 297 -8.96 16.11 33.58
CA GLU A 297 -10.09 15.90 32.67
C GLU A 297 -11.41 16.36 33.27
N LEU A 298 -11.64 16.08 34.57
CA LEU A 298 -12.83 16.54 35.29
C LEU A 298 -12.86 18.07 35.43
N ILE A 299 -11.73 18.70 35.76
CA ILE A 299 -11.62 20.18 35.84
C ILE A 299 -11.91 20.82 34.48
N THR A 300 -11.44 20.22 33.40
CA THR A 300 -11.66 20.71 32.03
C THR A 300 -13.15 20.62 31.66
N LYS A 301 -13.79 19.47 31.90
CA LYS A 301 -15.25 19.31 31.69
C LYS A 301 -16.11 20.26 32.51
N VAL A 302 -15.71 20.56 33.76
CA VAL A 302 -16.42 21.53 34.62
C VAL A 302 -16.26 22.96 34.12
N LYS A 303 -15.14 23.31 33.49
CA LYS A 303 -14.95 24.63 32.86
C LYS A 303 -15.73 24.79 31.56
N GLU A 304 -15.94 23.70 30.81
CA GLU A 304 -16.74 23.71 29.57
C GLU A 304 -18.26 23.74 29.82
N THR A 305 -18.71 23.44 31.04
CA THR A 305 -20.12 23.41 31.43
C THR A 305 -20.58 24.65 32.23
N LYS A 306 -19.70 25.65 32.40
CA LYS A 306 -20.01 26.98 32.95
C LYS A 306 -19.91 28.04 31.87
#